data_AF-A0A971PSH9-F1
#
_entry.id   AF-A0A971PSH9-F1
#
_cell.length_a   1.000
_cell.length_b   1.000
_cell.length_c   1.000
_cell.angle_alpha   90.00
_cell.angle_beta   90.00
_cell.angle_gamma   90.00
#
_symmetry.space_group_name_H-M   'P 1'
#
loop_
_entity.id
_entity.type
_entity.pdbx_description
1 polymer ?
#
loop_
_entity_poly.entity_id
_entity_poly.type
_entity_poly.pdbx_seq_one_letter_code
_entity_poly.pdbx_strand_id
1 'polypeptide(L)'
;MRVGVFGATGQVGAVMRDLLDQREFPVSEVRFFASARSAGTTLPWKDGEVTVEDTATADFSGLDIALFSNGGSTSKEWAPKVAAAGATVIDNSSAWRKDPEVPLVVSEVNADDLDTIPKGIVANP
;
A
#
# COMPACT_ATOMS: atom_id res chain seq x y z
N MET A 1 -11.94 8.02 1.34
CA MET A 1 -10.58 7.54 1.66
C MET A 1 -9.81 7.30 0.38
N ARG A 2 -8.61 7.86 0.27
CA ARG A 2 -7.69 7.72 -0.86
C ARG A 2 -6.71 6.58 -0.60
N VAL A 3 -6.74 5.55 -1.44
CA VAL A 3 -5.97 4.31 -1.24
C VAL A 3 -4.93 4.16 -2.34
N GLY A 4 -3.68 3.96 -1.96
CA GLY A 4 -2.59 3.61 -2.86
C GLY A 4 -2.29 2.11 -2.84
N VAL A 5 -2.12 1.48 -4.00
CA VAL A 5 -1.64 0.08 -4.12
C VAL A 5 -0.27 0.06 -4.77
N PHE A 6 0.76 -0.30 -4.02
CA PHE A 6 2.16 -0.35 -4.47
C PHE A 6 2.54 -1.78 -4.85
N GLY A 7 2.99 -1.97 -6.09
CA GLY A 7 3.09 -3.29 -6.70
C GLY A 7 1.77 -3.76 -7.33
N ALA A 8 0.94 -2.80 -7.78
CA ALA A 8 -0.41 -3.06 -8.30
C ALA A 8 -0.48 -4.01 -9.50
N THR A 9 0.61 -4.14 -10.25
CA THR A 9 0.74 -5.05 -11.42
C THR A 9 1.17 -6.47 -11.05
N GLY A 10 1.59 -6.71 -9.80
CA GLY A 10 1.95 -8.04 -9.30
C GLY A 10 0.74 -8.88 -8.92
N GLN A 11 0.95 -10.18 -8.66
CA GLN A 11 -0.12 -11.12 -8.30
C GLN A 11 -0.88 -10.70 -7.04
N VAL A 12 -0.16 -10.39 -5.96
CA VAL A 12 -0.79 -9.93 -4.71
C VAL A 12 -1.44 -8.56 -4.89
N GLY A 13 -0.82 -7.65 -5.65
CA GLY A 13 -1.41 -6.35 -5.97
C GLY A 13 -2.74 -6.48 -6.72
N ALA A 14 -2.85 -7.42 -7.65
CA ALA A 14 -4.11 -7.74 -8.32
C ALA A 14 -5.17 -8.22 -7.33
N VAL A 15 -4.83 -9.16 -6.43
CA VAL A 15 -5.74 -9.64 -5.38
C VAL A 15 -6.16 -8.50 -4.43
N MET A 16 -5.25 -7.61 -4.05
CA MET A 16 -5.58 -6.45 -3.22
C MET A 16 -6.59 -5.54 -3.91
N ARG A 17 -6.42 -5.26 -5.21
CA ARG A 17 -7.39 -4.47 -5.99
C ARG A 17 -8.74 -5.15 -6.05
N ASP A 18 -8.77 -6.44 -6.37
CA ASP A 18 -10.01 -7.21 -6.45
C ASP A 18 -10.75 -7.24 -5.11
N LEU A 19 -10.04 -7.44 -3.99
CA LEU A 19 -10.63 -7.46 -2.65
C LEU A 19 -11.16 -6.09 -2.20
N LEU A 20 -10.47 -5.00 -2.54
CA LEU A 20 -10.97 -3.66 -2.24
C LEU A 20 -12.32 -3.40 -2.92
N ASP A 21 -12.48 -3.87 -4.16
CA ASP A 21 -13.73 -3.74 -4.91
C ASP A 21 -14.82 -4.69 -4.39
N GLN A 22 -14.52 -5.99 -4.30
CA GLN A 22 -15.47 -7.02 -3.84
C GLN A 22 -16.01 -6.79 -2.44
N ARG A 23 -15.20 -6.20 -1.55
CA ARG A 23 -15.61 -5.87 -0.18
C ARG A 23 -16.28 -4.51 -0.05
N GLU A 24 -16.52 -3.83 -1.17
CA GLU A 24 -17.06 -2.47 -1.23
C GLU A 24 -16.32 -1.53 -0.27
N PHE A 25 -14.99 -1.67 -0.20
CA PHE A 25 -14.18 -0.85 0.70
C PHE A 25 -14.41 0.63 0.35
N PRO A 26 -14.56 1.55 1.33
CA PRO A 26 -15.01 2.92 1.09
C PRO A 26 -13.92 3.82 0.48
N VAL A 27 -13.41 3.41 -0.69
CA VAL A 27 -12.42 4.09 -1.52
C VAL A 27 -13.12 5.18 -2.32
N SER A 28 -12.76 6.43 -2.04
CA SER A 28 -13.19 7.58 -2.84
C SER A 28 -12.29 7.80 -4.05
N GLU A 29 -11.02 7.37 -3.96
CA GLU A 29 -10.02 7.48 -5.01
C GLU A 29 -8.99 6.36 -4.82
N VAL A 30 -8.64 5.65 -5.89
CA VAL A 30 -7.58 4.65 -5.87
C VAL A 30 -6.43 5.10 -6.77
N ARG A 31 -5.21 4.86 -6.33
CA ARG A 31 -3.99 5.13 -7.10
C ARG A 31 -3.14 3.87 -7.15
N PHE A 32 -2.60 3.56 -8.33
CA PHE A 32 -1.81 2.35 -8.55
C PHE A 32 -0.37 2.73 -8.83
N PHE A 33 0.56 2.12 -8.09
CA PHE A 33 1.98 2.41 -8.19
C PHE A 33 2.76 1.16 -8.55
N ALA A 34 3.71 1.31 -9.46
CA ALA A 34 4.67 0.27 -9.81
C ALA A 34 6.03 0.89 -10.17
N SER A 35 6.97 0.06 -10.65
CA SER A 35 8.23 0.56 -11.19
C SER A 35 8.02 1.27 -12.53
N ALA A 36 9.01 2.05 -12.96
CA ALA A 36 9.03 2.70 -14.29
C ALA A 36 8.75 1.75 -15.46
N ARG A 37 9.05 0.45 -15.33
CA ARG A 37 8.73 -0.57 -16.36
C ARG A 37 7.23 -0.72 -16.59
N SER A 38 6.44 -0.56 -15.54
CA SER A 38 4.98 -0.75 -15.55
C SER A 38 4.20 0.56 -15.54
N ALA A 39 4.84 1.68 -15.22
CA ALA A 39 4.22 2.99 -15.25
C ALA A 39 3.65 3.31 -16.65
N GLY A 40 2.50 3.97 -16.70
CA GLY A 40 1.78 4.32 -17.93
C GLY A 40 0.88 3.21 -18.48
N THR A 41 0.97 1.98 -17.97
CA THR A 41 -0.05 0.96 -18.23
C THR A 41 -1.35 1.31 -17.50
N THR A 42 -2.48 0.76 -17.95
CA THR A 42 -3.76 0.88 -17.27
C THR A 42 -4.16 -0.44 -16.61
N LEU A 43 -4.83 -0.35 -15.47
CA LEU A 43 -5.38 -1.50 -14.75
C LEU A 43 -6.88 -1.26 -14.51
N PRO A 44 -7.72 -2.31 -14.61
CA PRO A 44 -9.14 -2.19 -14.35
C PRO A 44 -9.39 -1.82 -12.88
N TRP A 45 -10.40 -0.98 -12.69
CA TRP A 45 -10.93 -0.60 -11.40
C TRP A 45 -12.41 -0.22 -11.54
N LYS A 46 -13.29 -1.01 -10.92
CA LYS A 46 -14.75 -0.89 -11.09
C LYS A 46 -15.12 -0.88 -12.58
N ASP A 47 -15.97 0.05 -13.00
CA ASP A 47 -16.43 0.22 -14.38
C ASP A 47 -15.42 0.95 -15.29
N GLY A 48 -14.18 1.17 -14.83
CA GLY A 48 -13.18 1.96 -15.55
C GLY A 48 -11.76 1.44 -15.43
N GLU A 49 -10.81 2.30 -15.76
CA GLU A 49 -9.38 2.02 -15.73
C GLU A 49 -8.63 3.12 -14.98
N VAL A 50 -7.54 2.73 -14.32
CA VAL A 50 -6.64 3.64 -13.60
C VAL A 50 -5.23 3.44 -14.15
N THR A 51 -4.59 4.55 -14.53
CA THR A 51 -3.21 4.55 -14.99
C THR A 51 -2.26 4.26 -13.83
N VAL A 52 -1.31 3.35 -14.07
CA VAL A 52 -0.25 3.03 -13.11
C VAL A 52 0.79 4.14 -13.11
N GLU A 53 1.03 4.71 -11.94
CA GLU A 53 2.02 5.75 -11.69
C GLU A 53 3.40 5.14 -11.38
N ASP A 54 4.46 5.85 -11.76
CA ASP A 54 5.82 5.48 -11.37
C ASP A 54 6.07 5.87 -9.92
N THR A 55 6.31 4.86 -9.08
CA THR A 55 6.63 5.03 -7.66
C THR A 55 7.78 6.01 -7.46
N ALA A 56 8.75 6.05 -8.37
CA ALA A 56 9.94 6.88 -8.22
C ALA A 56 9.69 8.39 -8.33
N THR A 57 8.60 8.79 -9.01
CA THR A 57 8.33 10.19 -9.37
C THR A 57 6.97 10.69 -8.91
N ALA A 58 6.11 9.80 -8.42
CA ALA A 58 4.78 10.16 -7.92
C ALA A 58 4.83 11.04 -6.66
N ASP A 59 3.87 11.94 -6.54
CA ASP A 59 3.57 12.63 -5.29
C ASP A 59 2.62 11.77 -4.44
N PHE A 60 3.03 11.44 -3.22
CA PHE A 60 2.26 10.62 -2.28
C PHE A 60 1.30 11.43 -1.41
N SER A 61 1.31 12.77 -1.53
CA SER A 61 0.47 13.64 -0.71
C SER A 61 -1.01 13.30 -0.87
N GLY A 62 -1.73 13.34 0.27
CA GLY A 62 -3.16 13.08 0.32
C GLY A 62 -3.57 11.60 0.25
N LEU A 63 -2.65 10.64 0.16
CA LEU A 63 -2.99 9.24 0.42
C LEU A 63 -3.33 9.04 1.90
N ASP A 64 -4.41 8.32 2.18
CA ASP A 64 -4.80 7.96 3.55
C ASP A 64 -4.19 6.59 3.94
N ILE A 65 -4.29 5.61 3.04
CA ILE A 65 -3.78 4.25 3.23
C ILE A 65 -2.95 3.85 2.01
N ALA A 66 -1.82 3.19 2.26
CA ALA A 66 -0.98 2.62 1.22
C ALA A 66 -0.74 1.12 1.45
N LEU A 67 -1.28 0.28 0.57
CA LEU A 67 -1.08 -1.16 0.57
C LEU A 67 0.17 -1.51 -0.23
N PHE A 68 1.18 -2.06 0.43
CA PHE A 68 2.46 -2.38 -0.18
C PHE A 68 2.59 -3.88 -0.44
N SER A 69 2.90 -4.24 -1.68
CA SER A 69 3.30 -5.60 -2.07
C SER A 69 4.33 -5.57 -3.21
N ASN A 70 5.36 -4.75 -3.04
CA ASN A 70 6.42 -4.50 -4.03
C ASN A 70 7.81 -5.06 -3.64
N GLY A 71 7.89 -5.83 -2.56
CA GLY A 71 9.11 -6.49 -2.09
C GLY A 71 9.91 -5.68 -1.07
N GLY A 72 10.72 -6.37 -0.26
CA GLY A 72 11.31 -5.78 0.95
C GLY A 72 12.34 -4.68 0.70
N SER A 73 13.16 -4.77 -0.35
CA SER A 73 14.11 -3.70 -0.70
C SER A 73 13.39 -2.42 -1.10
N THR A 74 12.35 -2.56 -1.91
CA THR A 74 11.52 -1.44 -2.39
C THR A 74 10.72 -0.83 -1.24
N SER A 75 10.16 -1.66 -0.36
CA SER A 75 9.46 -1.18 0.84
C SER A 75 10.35 -0.34 1.75
N LYS A 76 11.59 -0.78 2.01
CA LYS A 76 12.56 0.01 2.81
C LYS A 76 12.84 1.39 2.24
N GLU A 77 12.78 1.53 0.92
CA GLU A 77 12.99 2.82 0.26
C GLU A 77 11.74 3.72 0.30
N TRP A 78 10.56 3.15 0.03
CA TRP A 78 9.36 3.94 -0.25
C TRP A 78 8.39 4.05 0.94
N ALA A 79 8.27 3.03 1.78
CA ALA A 79 7.34 3.05 2.92
C ALA A 79 7.60 4.26 3.85
N PRO A 80 8.84 4.62 4.23
CA PRO A 80 9.08 5.79 5.06
C PRO A 80 8.70 7.11 4.39
N LYS A 81 8.88 7.22 3.07
CA LYS A 81 8.54 8.43 2.29
C LYS A 81 7.01 8.60 2.19
N VAL A 82 6.29 7.49 1.95
CA VAL A 82 4.83 7.47 1.89
C VAL A 82 4.22 7.76 3.27
N ALA A 83 4.77 7.16 4.33
CA ALA A 83 4.35 7.45 5.70
C ALA A 83 4.61 8.92 6.09
N ALA A 84 5.77 9.47 5.73
CA ALA A 84 6.09 10.88 5.96
C ALA A 84 5.17 11.85 5.18
N ALA A 85 4.57 11.40 4.07
CA ALA A 85 3.57 12.15 3.32
C ALA A 85 2.15 12.10 3.93
N GLY A 86 1.96 11.34 5.03
CA GLY A 86 0.74 11.31 5.83
C GLY A 86 -0.08 10.02 5.73
N ALA A 87 0.28 9.07 4.85
CA ALA A 87 -0.45 7.83 4.70
C ALA A 87 -0.06 6.78 5.75
N THR A 88 -1.01 5.94 6.18
CA THR A 88 -0.66 4.71 6.90
C THR A 88 -0.26 3.63 5.90
N VAL A 89 0.97 3.12 6.01
CA VAL A 89 1.51 2.06 5.14
C VAL A 89 1.21 0.69 5.75
N ILE A 90 0.64 -0.22 4.97
CA ILE A 90 0.44 -1.62 5.34
C ILE A 90 1.32 -2.46 4.41
N ASP A 91 2.42 -3.00 4.94
CA ASP A 91 3.48 -3.63 4.15
C ASP A 91 3.45 -5.16 4.17
N ASN A 92 3.15 -5.76 3.02
CA ASN A 92 3.19 -7.20 2.79
C ASN A 92 4.58 -7.72 2.40
N SER A 93 5.62 -7.19 3.03
CA SER A 93 6.98 -7.67 2.86
C SER A 93 7.60 -8.05 4.21
N SER A 94 8.77 -8.68 4.17
CA SER A 94 9.54 -8.98 5.37
C SER A 94 10.34 -7.79 5.90
N ALA A 95 10.30 -6.63 5.24
CA ALA A 95 11.16 -5.48 5.54
C ALA A 95 11.06 -5.00 6.98
N TRP A 96 9.84 -4.97 7.52
CA TRP A 96 9.54 -4.31 8.80
C TRP A 96 9.10 -5.26 9.91
N ARG A 97 8.93 -6.56 9.63
CA ARG A 97 8.38 -7.55 10.59
C ARG A 97 9.19 -7.73 11.88
N LYS A 98 10.43 -7.24 11.92
CA LYS A 98 11.34 -7.33 13.08
C LYS A 98 11.70 -5.96 13.66
N ASP A 99 11.15 -4.88 13.11
CA ASP A 99 11.39 -3.54 13.62
C ASP A 99 10.52 -3.32 14.87
N PRO A 100 11.10 -3.02 16.04
CA PRO A 100 10.33 -2.90 17.28
C PRO A 100 9.39 -1.68 17.30
N GLU A 101 9.51 -0.75 16.35
CA GLU A 101 8.63 0.42 16.21
C GLU A 101 7.57 0.23 15.12
N VAL A 102 7.47 -0.97 14.54
CA VAL A 102 6.46 -1.33 13.54
C VAL A 102 5.63 -2.50 14.06
N PRO A 103 4.31 -2.33 14.28
CA PRO A 103 3.45 -3.42 14.70
C PRO A 103 3.32 -4.47 13.59
N LEU A 104 3.41 -5.75 13.96
CA LEU A 104 3.16 -6.90 13.08
C LEU A 104 1.76 -7.44 13.38
N VAL A 105 0.80 -7.18 12.50
CA VAL A 105 -0.62 -7.32 12.85
C VAL A 105 -1.29 -8.44 12.07
N VAL A 106 -2.02 -9.30 12.79
CA VAL A 106 -3.12 -10.12 12.26
C VAL A 106 -4.41 -9.55 12.83
N SER A 107 -5.33 -9.11 11.97
CA SER A 107 -6.52 -8.33 12.35
C SER A 107 -7.42 -9.02 13.38
N GLU A 108 -7.42 -10.35 13.44
CA GLU A 108 -8.25 -11.12 14.36
C GLU A 108 -7.53 -11.51 15.66
N VAL A 109 -6.24 -11.17 15.80
CA VAL A 109 -5.38 -11.62 16.91
C VAL A 109 -4.92 -10.45 17.76
N ASN A 110 -4.41 -9.39 17.15
CA ASN A 110 -3.75 -8.27 17.83
C ASN A 110 -4.05 -6.92 17.14
N ALA A 111 -5.32 -6.66 16.83
CA ALA A 111 -5.73 -5.41 16.19
C ALA A 111 -5.48 -4.16 17.05
N ASP A 112 -5.42 -4.32 18.38
CA ASP A 112 -5.10 -3.28 19.34
C ASP A 112 -3.68 -2.71 19.17
N ASP A 113 -2.76 -3.45 18.54
CA ASP A 113 -1.44 -2.92 18.18
C ASP A 113 -1.52 -1.76 17.18
N LEU A 114 -2.66 -1.58 16.48
CA LEU A 114 -2.90 -0.44 15.58
C LEU A 114 -3.19 0.87 16.33
N ASP A 115 -3.46 0.84 17.64
CA ASP A 115 -3.65 2.05 18.44
C ASP A 115 -2.37 2.90 18.51
N THR A 116 -1.20 2.30 18.21
CA THR A 116 0.09 2.99 18.18
C THR A 116 0.91 2.56 16.96
N ILE A 117 1.09 3.49 16.01
CA ILE A 117 1.85 3.24 14.77
C ILE A 117 2.99 4.28 14.64
N PRO A 118 4.09 4.15 15.40
CA PRO A 118 5.11 5.20 15.54
C PRO A 118 5.74 5.65 14.23
N LYS A 119 5.96 4.71 13.31
CA LYS A 119 6.56 4.96 12.00
C LYS A 119 5.54 5.24 10.89
N GLY A 120 4.23 5.20 11.19
CA GLY A 120 3.18 5.21 10.17
C GLY A 120 3.19 3.98 9.26
N ILE A 121 3.89 2.90 9.67
CA ILE A 121 4.02 1.64 8.94
C ILE A 121 3.51 0.52 9.83
N VAL A 122 2.76 -0.41 9.25
CA VAL A 122 2.27 -1.66 9.82
C VAL A 122 2.81 -2.80 8.96
N ALA A 123 3.38 -3.83 9.58
CA ALA A 123 3.86 -5.01 8.87
C ALA A 123 2.75 -6.08 8.78
N ASN A 124 2.60 -6.67 7.60
CA ASN A 124 1.76 -7.85 7.39
C ASN A 124 2.62 -9.14 7.50
N PRO A 125 2.18 -10.17 8.25
CA PRO A 125 2.93 -11.40 8.51
C PRO A 125 3.18 -12.31 7.29
#